data_AF-A0A067MA56-F1
#
_entry.id   AF-A0A067MA56-F1
#
_cell.length_a   1.000
_cell.length_b   1.000
_cell.length_c   1.000
_cell.angle_alpha   90.00
_cell.angle_beta   90.00
_cell.angle_gamma   90.00
#
_symmetry.space_group_name_H-M   'P 1'
#
loop_
_entity.id
_entity.type
_entity.pdbx_description
1 polymer ?
#
loop_
_entity_poly.entity_id
_entity_poly.type
_entity_poly.pdbx_seq_one_letter_code
_entity_poly.pdbx_strand_id
1 'polypeptide(L)' 'MEQLGFDIVQSEGSSVRFDPPRKSARSIIFHRPHPDSTMTPIMIKWVRARLRRCYGWTESTFVVEPAEEAKEAAKET' A
#
# COMPACT_ATOMS: atom_id res chain seq x y z
N MET A 1 -2.39 3.23 -1.75
CA MET A 1 -3.39 2.15 -1.67
C MET A 1 -4.81 2.69 -1.83
N GLU A 2 -5.11 3.93 -1.44
CA GLU A 2 -6.40 4.59 -1.73
C GLU A 2 -6.78 4.57 -3.20
N GLN A 3 -5.84 4.81 -4.12
CA GLN A 3 -6.05 4.69 -5.57
C GLN A 3 -6.55 3.30 -6.02
N LEU A 4 -6.26 2.26 -5.24
CA LEU A 4 -6.74 0.89 -5.50
C LEU A 4 -8.08 0.60 -4.79
N GLY A 5 -8.73 1.62 -4.23
CA GLY A 5 -10.00 1.52 -3.51
C GLY A 5 -9.89 0.99 -2.09
N PHE A 6 -8.69 0.96 -1.49
CA PHE A 6 -8.54 0.57 -0.09
C PHE A 6 -8.87 1.74 0.84
N ASP A 7 -9.66 1.48 1.88
CA ASP A 7 -9.81 2.40 2.99
C ASP A 7 -8.56 2.31 3.88
N ILE A 8 -8.01 3.47 4.27
CA ILE A 8 -6.82 3.55 5.13
C ILE A 8 -7.26 3.99 6.53
N VAL A 9 -7.02 3.13 7.51
CA VAL A 9 -7.30 3.41 8.92
C VAL A 9 -5.98 3.51 9.66
N GLN A 10 -5.64 4.72 10.12
CA GLN A 10 -4.55 4.92 11.09
C GLN A 10 -5.00 4.30 12.42
N SER A 11 -4.26 3.31 12.90
CA SER A 11 -4.51 2.68 14.18
C SER A 11 -3.61 3.28 15.25
N GLU A 12 -3.89 3.02 16.53
CA GLU A 12 -3.04 3.52 17.62
C GLU A 12 -1.58 3.07 17.45
N GLY A 13 -0.65 3.97 17.78
CA GLY A 13 0.79 3.78 17.61
C GLY A 13 1.27 4.02 16.18
N SER A 14 2.25 3.24 15.71
CA SER A 14 2.87 3.37 14.39
C SER A 14 2.26 2.43 13.34
N SER A 15 1.01 2.00 13.53
CA SER A 15 0.38 0.95 12.75
C SER A 15 -0.65 1.53 11.76
N VAL A 16 -0.64 1.05 10.52
CA VAL A 16 -1.61 1.43 9.49
C VAL A 16 -2.35 0.20 9.01
N ARG A 17 -3.69 0.24 9.07
CA ARG A 17 -4.58 -0.79 8.55
C ARG A 17 -5.10 -0.39 7.18
N PHE A 18 -5.14 -1.35 6.26
CA PHE A 18 -5.70 -1.22 4.92
C PHE A 18 -6.87 -2.19 4.80
N ASP A 19 -8.07 -1.65 4.60
CA ASP A 19 -9.30 -2.40 4.39
C ASP A 19 -9.60 -2.47 2.87
N PRO A 20 -9.74 -3.66 2.28
CA PRO A 20 -9.91 -3.82 0.84
C PRO A 20 -11.33 -3.43 0.39
N PRO A 21 -11.51 -2.95 -0.86
CA PRO A 21 -12.83 -2.59 -1.41
C PRO A 21 -13.77 -3.79 -1.49
N ARG A 22 -13.19 -4.99 -1.68
CA ARG A 22 -13.93 -6.25 -1.65
C ARG A 22 -14.14 -6.68 -0.20
N LYS A 23 -15.38 -6.56 0.30
CA LYS A 23 -15.77 -6.90 1.69
C LYS A 23 -15.41 -8.33 2.14
N SER A 24 -15.26 -9.28 1.21
CA SER A 24 -14.86 -10.66 1.54
C SER A 24 -13.34 -10.83 1.69
N ALA A 25 -12.54 -9.84 1.29
CA ALA A 25 -11.10 -9.89 1.38
C ALA A 25 -10.64 -9.41 2.77
N ARG A 26 -9.55 -10.01 3.27
CA ARG A 26 -9.03 -9.71 4.60
C ARG A 26 -8.23 -8.41 4.60
N SER A 27 -8.40 -7.60 5.64
CA SER A 27 -7.59 -6.40 5.91
C SER A 27 -6.14 -6.76 6.27
N ILE A 28 -5.21 -5.85 5.97
CA ILE A 28 -3.80 -5.99 6.35
C ILE A 28 -3.35 -4.82 7.20
N ILE A 29 -2.46 -5.08 8.15
CA ILE A 29 -1.86 -4.06 9.01
C ILE A 29 -0.36 -4.11 8.79
N PHE A 30 0.25 -2.93 8.63
CA PHE A 30 1.70 -2.76 8.63
C PHE A 30 2.11 -1.80 9.74
N HIS A 31 3.21 -2.14 10.41
CA HIS A 31 3.86 -1.22 11.33
C HIS A 31 4.90 -0.42 10.55
N ARG A 32 4.88 0.91 10.73
CA ARG A 32 5.93 1.79 10.22
C ARG A 32 7.24 1.42 10.91
N PRO A 33 8.34 1.18 10.16
CA PRO A 33 9.64 0.99 10.78
C PRO A 33 10.02 2.21 11.63
N HIS A 34 10.71 1.96 12.74
CA HIS A 34 11.15 2.97 13.71
C HIS A 34 12.53 2.54 14.27
N PRO A 35 13.47 3.46 14.53
CA PRO A 35 13.36 4.93 14.41
C PRO A 35 13.46 5.46 12.98
N ASP A 36 14.14 4.74 12.10
CA ASP A 36 14.20 5.07 10.68
C ASP A 36 12.93 4.55 9.99
N SER A 37 12.22 5.41 9.28
CA SER A 37 11.01 5.05 8.51
C SER A 37 11.32 4.40 7.16
N THR A 38 12.60 4.18 6.84
CA THR A 38 13.04 3.50 5.62
C THR A 38 12.75 2.00 5.69
N MET A 39 12.09 1.46 4.67
CA MET A 39 11.89 0.01 4.56
C MET A 39 13.16 -0.68 4.07
N THR A 40 13.69 -1.62 4.86
CA THR A 40 14.83 -2.43 4.43
C THR A 40 14.42 -3.44 3.34
N PRO A 41 15.37 -3.97 2.53
CA PRO A 41 15.07 -4.98 1.52
C PRO A 41 14.35 -6.22 2.05
N ILE A 42 14.64 -6.61 3.30
CA ILE A 42 13.98 -7.72 3.98
C ILE A 42 12.51 -7.37 4.24
N MET A 43 12.22 -6.17 4.77
CA MET A 43 10.85 -5.71 5.00
C MET A 43 10.04 -5.65 3.70
N ILE A 44 10.64 -5.17 2.61
CA ILE A 44 10.00 -5.15 1.29
C ILE A 44 9.61 -6.57 0.85
N LYS A 45 10.48 -7.57 1.04
CA LYS A 45 10.17 -8.97 0.75
C LYS A 45 8.98 -9.48 1.58
N TRP A 46 8.91 -9.12 2.85
CA TRP A 46 7.78 -9.49 3.73
C TRP A 46 6.47 -8.86 3.29
N VAL A 47 6.49 -7.56 2.93
CA VAL A 47 5.32 -6.85 2.41
C VAL A 47 4.83 -7.52 1.13
N ARG A 48 5.73 -7.78 0.17
CA ARG A 48 5.41 -8.52 -1.06
C ARG A 48 4.78 -9.89 -0.77
N ALA A 49 5.38 -10.68 0.12
CA ALA A 49 4.86 -12.00 0.45
C ALA A 49 3.45 -11.93 1.06
N ARG A 50 3.19 -10.90 1.87
CA ARG A 50 1.88 -10.69 2.49
C ARG A 50 0.83 -10.24 1.48
N LEU A 51 1.16 -9.29 0.60
CA LEU A 51 0.26 -8.86 -0.49
C LEU A 51 -0.09 -10.03 -1.42
N ARG A 52 0.89 -10.86 -1.79
CA ARG A 52 0.66 -12.06 -2.59
C ARG A 52 -0.31 -13.04 -1.90
N ARG A 53 -0.13 -13.27 -0.59
CA ARG A 53 -0.99 -14.18 0.18
C ARG A 53 -2.42 -13.65 0.34
N CYS A 54 -2.57 -12.36 0.60
CA CYS A 54 -3.88 -11.76 0.89
C CYS A 54 -4.69 -11.46 -0.37
N TYR A 55 -4.03 -11.00 -1.43
CA TYR A 55 -4.70 -10.42 -2.60
C TYR A 55 -4.23 -11.01 -3.93
N GLY A 56 -3.35 -12.01 -3.92
CA GLY A 56 -2.79 -12.59 -5.15
C GLY A 56 -1.83 -11.65 -5.90
N TRP A 57 -1.33 -10.60 -5.24
CA TRP A 57 -0.45 -9.61 -5.86
C TRP A 57 0.84 -10.25 -6.42
N THR A 58 1.17 -9.87 -7.65
CA THR A 58 2.39 -10.27 -8.37
C THR A 58 3.05 -9.05 -9.02
N GLU A 59 4.29 -9.20 -9.48
CA GLU A 59 5.00 -8.12 -10.19
C GLU A 59 4.25 -7.67 -11.44
N SER A 60 3.56 -8.59 -12.13
CA SER A 60 2.73 -8.27 -13.29
C SER A 60 1.52 -7.38 -12.98
N THR A 61 1.11 -7.29 -11.72
CA THR A 61 0.03 -6.40 -11.25
C THR A 61 0.54 -5.06 -10.74
N PHE A 62 1.85 -4.81 -10.82
CA PHE A 62 2.43 -3.54 -10.44
C PHE A 62 2.22 -2.52 -11.56
N VAL A 63 1.51 -1.43 -11.24
CA VAL A 63 1.27 -0.32 -12.17
C VAL A 63 2.26 0.78 -11.85
N VAL A 64 3.02 1.19 -12.86
CA VAL A 64 3.86 2.39 -12.81
C VAL A 64 3.06 3.48 -13.51
N GLU A 65 2.54 4.43 -12.76
CA GLU A 65 1.93 5.63 -13.34
C GLU A 65 3.01 6.35 -14.16
N PRO A 66 2.78 6.62 -15.45
CA PRO A 66 3.74 7.36 -16.26
C PRO A 66 3.88 8.77 -15.70
N ALA A 67 5.13 9.21 -15.51
CA ALA A 67 5.51 10.44 -14.79
C ALA A 67 4.96 11.76 -15.38
N GLU A 68 4.21 11.71 -16.49
CA GLU A 68 3.66 12.88 -17.18
C GLU A 68 2.28 13.30 -16.64
N GLU A 69 1.43 12.38 -16.14
CA GLU A 69 0.09 12.71 -15.62
C GLU A 69 0.11 13.39 -14.24
N ALA A 70 1.19 13.24 -13.48
CA ALA A 70 1.35 13.89 -12.17
C ALA A 70 1.46 15.43 -12.26
N LYS A 71 1.72 15.99 -13.45
CA LYS A 71 1.78 17.45 -13.67
C LYS A 71 0.43 18.07 -14.04
N GLU A 72 -0.53 17.29 -14.53
CA GLU A 72 -1.82 17.82 -15.00
C GLU A 72 -2.86 17.86 -13.86
N ALA A 73 -2.83 16.88 -12.95
CA ALA A 73 -3.67 16.89 -11.74
C ALA A 73 -3.34 18.03 -10.75
N ALA A 74 -2.16 18.64 -10.84
CA ALA A 74 -1.76 19.78 -10.00
C ALA A 74 -2.20 21.15 -10.56
N LYS A 75 -2.88 21.18 -11.71
CA LYS A 75 -3.30 22.44 -12.38
C LYS A 75 -4.80 22.75 -12.26
N GLU A 76 -5.60 21.89 -11.65
CA GLU A 76 -7.06 22.06 -11.53
C GLU A 76 -7.57 22.14 -10.08
N THR A 77 -6.77 22.69 -9.16
CA THR A 77 -7.21 23.12 -7.80
C THR A 77 -6.68 24.49 -7.45
#